data_AF-A0A4Q4CFJ4-F1
#
_entry.id   AF-A0A4Q4CFJ4-F1
#
_cell.length_a   1.000
_cell.length_b   1.000
_cell.length_c   1.000
_cell.angle_alpha   90.00
_cell.angle_beta   90.00
_cell.angle_gamma   90.00
#
_symmetry.space_group_name_H-M   'P 1'
#
loop_
_entity.id
_entity.type
_entity.pdbx_description
1 polymer ?
#
loop_
_entity_poly.entity_id
_entity_poly.type
_entity_poly.pdbx_seq_one_letter_code
_entity_poly.pdbx_strand_id
1 'polypeptide(L)'
;MTRDAKAVDAKFGLSLGDEMFDNLSLYGSLNGVIGTIGLPWYNTVGNHDMNYDAPDDATSTETFQRTFGPTYYAFNYGRVHFVVLDNVIWHGAATKGYHGEIVPEQLEFLKNDLAHVPKDRLVVIAMHIPLWDVKNREELYRLIEDRPHTFSLSAHTHVQSHSFLGEKEGWRGRAPHHHLNHATVCGSWWEGAPDERGIPHATMSDGVPNGYSILEFDGTKYKVSFRPASRPAEEQMGIWLPESFSAGETPEVVVNVFAGSERSTVEMRVAGGSWTRLANFEGQDPFFLALKKAEEGPKPPAGIKLPNPSTTRHLWRGNLPAGLKAGVHAVEVRTTDMFGQTYTDRRIVRVA
;
A
#
# COMPACT_ATOMS: atom_id res chain seq x y z
N MET A 1 13.51 -8.21 0.87
CA MET A 1 12.59 -9.36 0.75
C MET A 1 13.20 -10.68 1.20
N THR A 2 14.18 -11.30 0.52
CA THR A 2 14.71 -12.65 0.89
C THR A 2 15.17 -12.76 2.35
N ARG A 3 15.91 -11.75 2.85
CA ARG A 3 16.36 -11.72 4.25
C ARG A 3 15.17 -11.70 5.22
N ASP A 4 14.21 -10.82 4.99
CA ASP A 4 13.02 -10.68 5.82
C ASP A 4 12.14 -11.92 5.77
N ALA A 5 11.91 -12.49 4.57
CA ALA A 5 11.15 -13.72 4.38
C ALA A 5 11.70 -14.86 5.24
N LYS A 6 13.03 -15.00 5.30
CA LYS A 6 13.70 -15.95 6.20
C LYS A 6 13.55 -15.56 7.67
N ALA A 7 13.69 -14.27 8.01
CA ALA A 7 13.64 -13.78 9.38
C ALA A 7 12.25 -13.97 10.02
N VAL A 8 11.17 -13.86 9.23
CA VAL A 8 9.79 -14.02 9.71
C VAL A 8 9.18 -15.39 9.41
N ASP A 9 9.98 -16.35 8.93
CA ASP A 9 9.51 -17.69 8.54
C ASP A 9 8.28 -17.65 7.60
N ALA A 10 8.37 -16.78 6.60
CA ALA A 10 7.29 -16.58 5.62
C ALA A 10 6.99 -17.89 4.87
N LYS A 11 5.71 -18.09 4.54
CA LYS A 11 5.22 -19.35 3.98
C LYS A 11 4.98 -19.32 2.47
N PHE A 12 4.67 -18.14 1.95
CA PHE A 12 4.54 -17.85 0.54
C PHE A 12 4.65 -16.33 0.34
N GLY A 13 4.83 -15.91 -0.90
CA GLY A 13 4.63 -14.51 -1.30
C GLY A 13 3.43 -14.36 -2.21
N LEU A 14 2.97 -13.12 -2.34
CA LEU A 14 1.86 -12.72 -3.19
C LEU A 14 2.21 -11.40 -3.85
N SER A 15 2.27 -11.38 -5.18
CA SER A 15 2.25 -10.14 -5.96
C SER A 15 0.81 -9.71 -6.26
N LEU A 16 0.57 -8.40 -6.29
CA LEU A 16 -0.74 -7.81 -6.56
C LEU A 16 -0.82 -7.20 -7.98
N GLY A 17 -0.09 -7.78 -8.95
CA GLY A 17 -0.07 -7.36 -10.35
C GLY A 17 1.02 -6.35 -10.70
N ASP A 18 1.09 -6.06 -11.99
CA ASP A 18 2.11 -5.26 -12.66
C ASP A 18 3.53 -5.81 -12.43
N GLU A 19 3.71 -7.09 -12.74
CA GLU A 19 4.89 -7.85 -12.35
C GLU A 19 6.19 -7.26 -12.95
N MET A 20 6.16 -6.86 -14.23
CA MET A 20 7.32 -6.29 -14.95
C MET A 20 6.96 -5.08 -15.79
N PHE A 21 6.00 -4.26 -15.34
CA PHE A 21 5.41 -3.19 -16.16
C PHE A 21 4.98 -3.78 -17.53
N ASP A 22 5.04 -3.02 -18.63
CA ASP A 22 4.58 -3.49 -19.95
C ASP A 22 5.47 -4.59 -20.60
N ASN A 23 6.54 -5.05 -19.93
CA ASN A 23 7.53 -5.93 -20.55
C ASN A 23 7.35 -7.40 -20.17
N LEU A 24 6.37 -8.04 -20.81
CA LEU A 24 6.01 -9.45 -20.59
C LEU A 24 7.18 -10.42 -20.86
N SER A 25 8.15 -10.04 -21.69
CA SER A 25 9.32 -10.88 -22.01
C SER A 25 10.23 -11.11 -20.80
N LEU A 26 10.11 -10.28 -19.76
CA LEU A 26 10.93 -10.36 -18.56
C LEU A 26 10.37 -11.30 -17.48
N TYR A 27 9.18 -11.88 -17.66
CA TYR A 27 8.60 -12.80 -16.67
C TYR A 27 9.52 -13.98 -16.32
N GLY A 28 10.24 -14.53 -17.30
CA GLY A 28 11.22 -15.59 -17.05
C GLY A 28 12.37 -15.13 -16.13
N SER A 29 12.89 -13.92 -16.36
CA SER A 29 13.94 -13.32 -15.53
C SER A 29 13.43 -12.99 -14.13
N LEU A 30 12.22 -12.42 -14.02
CA LEU A 30 11.56 -12.17 -12.74
C LEU A 30 11.40 -13.47 -11.94
N ASN A 31 10.88 -14.52 -12.57
CA ASN A 31 10.73 -15.84 -11.93
C ASN A 31 12.06 -16.42 -11.44
N GLY A 32 13.14 -16.21 -12.20
CA GLY A 32 14.49 -16.58 -11.77
C GLY A 32 14.91 -15.86 -10.48
N VAL A 33 14.63 -14.55 -10.38
CA VAL A 33 14.93 -13.73 -9.18
C VAL A 33 14.04 -14.11 -8.01
N ILE A 34 12.71 -14.16 -8.19
CA ILE A 34 11.75 -14.53 -7.14
C ILE A 34 12.01 -15.96 -6.64
N GLY A 35 12.37 -16.88 -7.53
CA GLY A 35 12.73 -18.25 -7.19
C GLY A 35 13.90 -18.36 -6.19
N THR A 36 14.80 -17.37 -6.14
CA THR A 36 15.90 -17.34 -5.15
C THR A 36 15.44 -17.14 -3.71
N ILE A 37 14.19 -16.71 -3.51
CA ILE A 37 13.57 -16.56 -2.18
C ILE A 37 13.28 -17.94 -1.58
N GLY A 38 13.00 -18.94 -2.43
CA GLY A 38 12.75 -20.32 -2.00
C GLY A 38 11.36 -20.53 -1.39
N LEU A 39 10.38 -19.70 -1.75
CA LEU A 39 8.99 -19.80 -1.30
C LEU A 39 8.04 -20.01 -2.48
N PRO A 40 6.88 -20.67 -2.28
CA PRO A 40 5.77 -20.56 -3.20
C PRO A 40 5.40 -19.09 -3.41
N TRP A 41 5.04 -18.73 -4.64
CA TRP A 41 4.70 -17.37 -5.00
C TRP A 41 3.41 -17.34 -5.82
N TYR A 42 2.44 -16.57 -5.34
CA TYR A 42 1.15 -16.36 -6.00
C TYR A 42 1.18 -15.01 -6.71
N ASN A 43 0.65 -14.96 -7.93
CA ASN A 43 0.59 -13.74 -8.71
C ASN A 43 -0.86 -13.37 -8.99
N THR A 44 -1.13 -12.07 -8.92
CA THR A 44 -2.36 -11.44 -9.41
C THR A 44 -2.01 -10.77 -10.72
N VAL A 45 -2.88 -10.80 -11.71
CA VAL A 45 -2.62 -10.08 -12.97
C VAL A 45 -2.94 -8.59 -12.79
N GLY A 46 -2.08 -7.71 -13.30
CA GLY A 46 -2.29 -6.27 -13.34
C GLY A 46 -2.54 -5.72 -14.74
N ASN A 47 -2.76 -4.41 -14.85
CA ASN A 47 -3.04 -3.81 -16.15
C ASN A 47 -1.81 -3.74 -17.05
N HIS A 48 -0.60 -3.74 -16.47
CA HIS A 48 0.64 -3.80 -17.24
C HIS A 48 1.02 -5.23 -17.66
N ASP A 49 0.30 -6.23 -17.17
CA ASP A 49 0.54 -7.64 -17.48
C ASP A 49 -0.21 -8.12 -18.74
N MET A 50 -0.87 -7.21 -19.45
CA MET A 50 -1.68 -7.50 -20.63
C MET A 50 -0.88 -7.37 -21.93
N ASN A 51 -1.19 -8.23 -22.90
CA ASN A 51 -0.83 -8.09 -24.30
C ASN A 51 -1.69 -6.98 -24.93
N TYR A 52 -1.13 -5.78 -25.08
CA TYR A 52 -1.86 -4.64 -25.66
C TYR A 52 -2.18 -4.79 -27.15
N ASP A 53 -1.60 -5.78 -27.84
CA ASP A 53 -1.96 -6.11 -29.23
C ASP A 53 -3.18 -7.05 -29.30
N ALA A 54 -3.65 -7.57 -28.17
CA ALA A 54 -4.83 -8.43 -28.12
C ALA A 54 -6.09 -7.68 -28.58
N PRO A 55 -6.93 -8.29 -29.44
CA PRO A 55 -8.13 -7.65 -29.96
C PRO A 55 -9.19 -7.43 -28.89
N ASP A 56 -9.17 -8.21 -27.81
CA ASP A 56 -10.16 -8.22 -26.74
C ASP A 56 -9.56 -8.68 -25.40
N ASP A 57 -10.37 -8.58 -24.35
CA ASP A 57 -9.99 -8.96 -22.99
C ASP A 57 -9.70 -10.46 -22.82
N ALA A 58 -10.45 -11.32 -23.51
CA ALA A 58 -10.34 -12.77 -23.38
C ALA A 58 -8.94 -13.30 -23.75
N THR A 59 -8.24 -12.58 -24.63
CA THR A 59 -6.89 -12.91 -25.10
C THR A 59 -5.79 -11.99 -24.56
N SER A 60 -6.15 -10.96 -23.80
CA SER A 60 -5.20 -9.95 -23.30
C SER A 60 -4.18 -10.54 -22.32
N THR A 61 -4.55 -11.55 -21.52
CA THR A 61 -3.68 -12.11 -20.49
C THR A 61 -3.00 -13.43 -20.89
N GLU A 62 -3.00 -13.81 -22.18
CA GLU A 62 -2.50 -15.11 -22.65
C GLU A 62 -1.03 -15.40 -22.23
N THR A 63 -0.17 -14.37 -22.23
CA THR A 63 1.25 -14.51 -21.87
C THR A 63 1.42 -14.68 -20.36
N PHE A 64 0.65 -13.93 -19.57
CA PHE A 64 0.57 -14.11 -18.12
C PHE A 64 0.10 -15.53 -17.81
N GLN A 65 -1.00 -15.98 -18.43
CA GLN A 65 -1.57 -17.30 -18.19
C GLN A 65 -0.61 -18.45 -18.52
N ARG A 66 0.11 -18.33 -19.64
CA ARG A 66 1.14 -19.29 -20.04
C ARG A 66 2.30 -19.37 -19.03
N THR A 67 2.60 -18.28 -18.34
CA THR A 67 3.77 -18.17 -17.46
C THR A 67 3.44 -18.49 -16.00
N PHE A 68 2.34 -17.97 -15.48
CA PHE A 68 1.96 -18.02 -14.07
C PHE A 68 0.75 -18.90 -13.77
N GLY A 69 -0.03 -19.27 -14.79
CA GLY A 69 -1.29 -20.02 -14.62
C GLY A 69 -2.53 -19.12 -14.64
N PRO A 70 -3.68 -19.60 -14.16
CA PRO A 70 -4.96 -18.90 -14.30
C PRO A 70 -4.93 -17.51 -13.65
N THR A 71 -5.67 -16.55 -14.22
CA THR A 71 -5.75 -15.17 -13.70
C THR A 71 -6.62 -15.04 -12.44
N TYR A 72 -7.44 -16.04 -12.15
CA TYR A 72 -8.23 -16.14 -10.93
C TYR A 72 -8.24 -17.57 -10.41
N TYR A 73 -8.11 -17.73 -9.10
CA TYR A 73 -8.01 -19.03 -8.43
C TYR A 73 -8.20 -18.88 -6.93
N ALA A 74 -8.39 -19.99 -6.22
CA ALA A 74 -8.49 -20.01 -4.77
C ALA A 74 -7.59 -21.09 -4.16
N PHE A 75 -7.14 -20.86 -2.95
CA PHE A 75 -6.34 -21.82 -2.19
C PHE A 75 -6.54 -21.65 -0.68
N ASN A 76 -6.25 -22.71 0.07
CA ASN A 76 -6.28 -22.66 1.53
C ASN A 76 -4.85 -22.71 2.06
N TYR A 77 -4.55 -21.86 3.05
CA TYR A 77 -3.34 -21.98 3.86
C TYR A 77 -3.71 -21.88 5.34
N GLY A 78 -3.45 -22.96 6.08
CA GLY A 78 -3.90 -23.07 7.46
C GLY A 78 -5.42 -22.90 7.59
N ARG A 79 -5.85 -21.89 8.36
CA ARG A 79 -7.27 -21.55 8.58
C ARG A 79 -7.77 -20.38 7.72
N VAL A 80 -7.00 -19.94 6.72
CA VAL A 80 -7.37 -18.84 5.86
C VAL A 80 -7.65 -19.36 4.45
N HIS A 81 -8.72 -18.85 3.87
CA HIS A 81 -9.09 -19.12 2.49
C HIS A 81 -8.75 -17.90 1.64
N PHE A 82 -7.88 -18.07 0.66
CA PHE A 82 -7.41 -17.02 -0.23
C PHE A 82 -8.09 -17.15 -1.59
N VAL A 83 -8.51 -16.03 -2.15
CA VAL A 83 -9.05 -15.90 -3.49
C VAL A 83 -8.24 -14.84 -4.21
N VAL A 84 -7.73 -15.16 -5.39
CA VAL A 84 -7.14 -14.20 -6.31
C VAL A 84 -8.13 -13.99 -7.45
N LEU A 85 -8.46 -12.73 -7.73
CA LEU A 85 -9.36 -12.32 -8.80
C LEU A 85 -8.63 -11.41 -9.78
N ASP A 86 -8.98 -11.56 -11.05
CA ASP A 86 -8.63 -10.63 -12.10
C ASP A 86 -9.74 -9.59 -12.21
N ASN A 87 -9.41 -8.32 -12.01
CA ASN A 87 -10.38 -7.25 -12.12
C ASN A 87 -10.01 -6.20 -13.16
N VAL A 88 -9.13 -6.53 -14.10
CA VAL A 88 -8.72 -5.64 -15.19
C VAL A 88 -9.38 -6.07 -16.49
N ILE A 89 -10.22 -5.21 -17.05
CA ILE A 89 -10.87 -5.48 -18.34
C ILE A 89 -10.27 -4.62 -19.44
N TRP A 90 -9.55 -5.25 -20.37
CA TRP A 90 -8.98 -4.63 -21.57
C TRP A 90 -10.06 -4.28 -22.61
N HIS A 91 -9.94 -3.10 -23.22
CA HIS A 91 -10.90 -2.65 -24.25
C HIS A 91 -10.57 -3.14 -25.66
N GLY A 92 -9.45 -3.84 -25.85
CA GLY A 92 -8.96 -4.27 -27.16
C GLY A 92 -8.00 -3.28 -27.81
N ALA A 93 -7.07 -3.78 -28.64
CA ALA A 93 -6.03 -2.98 -29.30
C ALA A 93 -6.54 -1.78 -30.11
N ALA A 94 -7.77 -1.87 -30.65
CA ALA A 94 -8.40 -0.82 -31.43
C ALA A 94 -8.89 0.35 -30.58
N THR A 95 -9.48 0.08 -29.41
CA THR A 95 -10.01 1.11 -28.49
C THR A 95 -8.94 1.62 -27.53
N LYS A 96 -8.07 0.71 -27.08
CA LYS A 96 -7.07 0.89 -26.01
C LYS A 96 -7.70 1.27 -24.66
N GLY A 97 -6.92 1.05 -23.61
CA GLY A 97 -7.34 1.33 -22.23
C GLY A 97 -8.05 0.14 -21.57
N TYR A 98 -8.29 0.28 -20.28
CA TYR A 98 -8.90 -0.75 -19.45
C TYR A 98 -9.79 -0.11 -18.39
N HIS A 99 -10.47 -0.96 -17.63
CA HIS A 99 -11.20 -0.52 -16.44
C HIS A 99 -11.30 -1.62 -15.39
N GLY A 100 -11.66 -1.24 -14.16
CA GLY A 100 -11.91 -2.15 -13.06
C GLY A 100 -13.30 -2.79 -13.14
N GLU A 101 -13.38 -4.09 -13.32
CA GLU A 101 -14.64 -4.87 -13.29
C GLU A 101 -14.34 -6.37 -13.08
N ILE A 102 -15.20 -7.08 -12.35
CA ILE A 102 -15.08 -8.53 -12.15
C ILE A 102 -16.11 -9.23 -13.05
N VAL A 103 -15.66 -10.02 -14.02
CA VAL A 103 -16.58 -10.65 -14.98
C VAL A 103 -17.53 -11.67 -14.31
N PRO A 104 -18.74 -11.91 -14.88
CA PRO A 104 -19.72 -12.81 -14.30
C PRO A 104 -19.20 -14.23 -14.01
N GLU A 105 -18.30 -14.76 -14.84
CA GLU A 105 -17.70 -16.08 -14.68
C GLU A 105 -16.87 -16.17 -13.39
N GLN A 106 -16.16 -15.10 -13.04
CA GLN A 106 -15.36 -15.03 -11.80
C GLN A 106 -16.26 -14.88 -10.56
N LEU A 107 -17.37 -14.14 -10.67
CA LEU A 107 -18.37 -14.04 -9.59
C LEU A 107 -19.06 -15.39 -9.34
N GLU A 108 -19.40 -16.12 -10.40
CA GLU A 108 -19.99 -17.46 -10.28
C GLU A 108 -18.97 -18.48 -9.76
N PHE A 109 -17.70 -18.39 -10.19
CA PHE A 109 -16.59 -19.14 -9.58
C PHE A 109 -16.52 -18.89 -8.07
N LEU A 110 -16.46 -17.63 -7.65
CA LEU A 110 -16.36 -17.25 -6.25
C LEU A 110 -17.56 -17.75 -5.43
N LYS A 111 -18.77 -17.59 -5.96
CA LYS A 111 -20.00 -18.07 -5.31
C LYS A 111 -19.96 -19.58 -5.08
N ASN A 112 -19.54 -20.35 -6.09
CA ASN A 112 -19.47 -21.81 -6.01
C ASN A 112 -18.35 -22.28 -5.08
N ASP A 113 -17.19 -21.63 -5.13
CA ASP A 113 -16.09 -21.91 -4.22
C ASP A 113 -16.48 -21.64 -2.75
N LEU A 114 -17.04 -20.45 -2.46
CA LEU A 114 -17.44 -20.06 -1.11
C LEU A 114 -18.56 -20.93 -0.52
N ALA A 115 -19.37 -21.61 -1.35
CA ALA A 115 -20.37 -22.56 -0.89
C ALA A 115 -19.74 -23.74 -0.11
N HIS A 116 -18.47 -24.04 -0.36
CA HIS A 116 -17.71 -25.08 0.32
C HIS A 116 -16.82 -24.55 1.47
N VAL A 117 -16.76 -23.23 1.68
CA VAL A 117 -15.92 -22.60 2.69
C VAL A 117 -16.75 -22.24 3.93
N PRO A 118 -16.46 -22.83 5.11
CA PRO A 118 -17.17 -22.53 6.36
C PRO A 118 -17.26 -21.03 6.63
N LYS A 119 -18.45 -20.51 7.02
CA LYS A 119 -18.70 -19.08 7.18
C LYS A 119 -17.78 -18.40 8.20
N ASP A 120 -17.31 -19.14 9.21
CA ASP A 120 -16.41 -18.65 10.26
C ASP A 120 -14.93 -18.60 9.81
N ARG A 121 -14.59 -19.06 8.60
CA ARG A 121 -13.25 -18.95 8.03
C ARG A 121 -12.99 -17.54 7.49
N LEU A 122 -11.80 -17.00 7.78
CA LEU A 122 -11.32 -15.77 7.15
C LEU A 122 -11.15 -15.98 5.65
N VAL A 123 -11.80 -15.12 4.87
CA VAL A 123 -11.61 -15.03 3.41
C VAL A 123 -10.78 -13.80 3.10
N VAL A 124 -9.64 -14.01 2.44
CA VAL A 124 -8.76 -12.96 1.93
C VAL A 124 -8.89 -12.89 0.43
N ILE A 125 -9.22 -11.73 -0.13
CA ILE A 125 -9.37 -11.54 -1.58
C ILE A 125 -8.29 -10.60 -2.08
N ALA A 126 -7.47 -11.06 -3.01
CA ALA A 126 -6.46 -10.27 -3.69
C ALA A 126 -6.92 -9.95 -5.11
N MET A 127 -6.71 -8.70 -5.52
CA MET A 127 -6.99 -8.18 -6.86
C MET A 127 -6.03 -7.04 -7.18
N HIS A 128 -5.99 -6.56 -8.42
CA HIS A 128 -5.06 -5.50 -8.79
C HIS A 128 -5.63 -4.11 -8.54
N ILE A 129 -6.76 -3.78 -9.17
CA ILE A 129 -7.43 -2.47 -9.06
C ILE A 129 -8.15 -2.40 -7.69
N PRO A 130 -8.05 -1.30 -6.92
CA PRO A 130 -8.76 -1.18 -5.65
C PRO A 130 -10.26 -1.20 -5.82
N LEU A 131 -10.96 -1.72 -4.80
CA LEU A 131 -12.40 -1.90 -4.84
C LEU A 131 -13.18 -0.61 -5.12
N TRP A 132 -12.67 0.55 -4.71
CA TRP A 132 -13.36 1.81 -4.99
C TRP A 132 -13.39 2.19 -6.48
N ASP A 133 -12.51 1.61 -7.30
CA ASP A 133 -12.44 1.81 -8.76
C ASP A 133 -12.96 0.59 -9.56
N VAL A 134 -13.54 -0.41 -8.89
CA VAL A 134 -14.20 -1.56 -9.53
C VAL A 134 -15.69 -1.27 -9.72
N LYS A 135 -16.15 -1.24 -10.97
CA LYS A 135 -17.54 -0.86 -11.34
C LYS A 135 -18.62 -1.67 -10.63
N ASN A 136 -18.47 -2.99 -10.62
CA ASN A 136 -19.44 -3.92 -10.06
C ASN A 136 -19.04 -4.48 -8.68
N ARG A 137 -18.25 -3.72 -7.91
CA ARG A 137 -17.79 -4.11 -6.56
C ARG A 137 -18.89 -4.60 -5.63
N GLU A 138 -20.11 -4.05 -5.76
CA GLU A 138 -21.24 -4.44 -4.92
C GLU A 138 -21.67 -5.89 -5.13
N GLU A 139 -21.49 -6.44 -6.33
CA GLU A 139 -21.78 -7.85 -6.64
C GLU A 139 -20.85 -8.77 -5.87
N LEU A 140 -19.56 -8.43 -5.82
CA LEU A 140 -18.59 -9.09 -4.93
C LEU A 140 -19.00 -8.97 -3.47
N TYR A 141 -19.42 -7.78 -3.01
CA TYR A 141 -19.86 -7.59 -1.61
C TYR A 141 -21.00 -8.53 -1.24
N ARG A 142 -22.00 -8.70 -2.13
CA ARG A 142 -23.14 -9.61 -1.88
C ARG A 142 -22.68 -11.03 -1.55
N LEU A 143 -21.57 -11.50 -2.12
CA LEU A 143 -21.05 -12.85 -1.94
C LEU A 143 -20.33 -13.05 -0.60
N ILE A 144 -19.84 -11.97 0.03
CA ILE A 144 -18.93 -12.06 1.19
C ILE A 144 -19.41 -11.32 2.44
N GLU A 145 -20.41 -10.45 2.34
CA GLU A 145 -20.83 -9.59 3.46
C GLU A 145 -21.54 -10.31 4.61
N ASP A 146 -22.06 -11.51 4.34
CA ASP A 146 -22.64 -12.38 5.37
C ASP A 146 -21.57 -13.14 6.18
N ARG A 147 -20.30 -13.01 5.78
CA ARG A 147 -19.15 -13.65 6.45
C ARG A 147 -18.57 -12.68 7.49
N PRO A 148 -18.39 -13.11 8.74
CA PRO A 148 -17.86 -12.27 9.82
C PRO A 148 -16.38 -11.88 9.65
N HIS A 149 -15.63 -12.61 8.82
CA HIS A 149 -14.18 -12.47 8.69
C HIS A 149 -13.80 -12.37 7.22
N THR A 150 -13.61 -11.14 6.75
CA THR A 150 -13.19 -10.83 5.39
C THR A 150 -12.11 -9.76 5.39
N PHE A 151 -11.21 -9.84 4.44
CA PHE A 151 -10.14 -8.88 4.20
C PHE A 151 -9.83 -8.86 2.71
N SER A 152 -9.55 -7.71 2.12
CA SER A 152 -9.14 -7.64 0.72
C SER A 152 -7.90 -6.77 0.51
N LEU A 153 -7.18 -7.08 -0.56
CA LEU A 153 -5.89 -6.52 -0.94
C LEU A 153 -5.97 -6.01 -2.38
N SER A 154 -5.43 -4.83 -2.63
CA SER A 154 -5.18 -4.29 -3.97
C SER A 154 -3.86 -3.54 -4.04
N ALA A 155 -3.47 -3.11 -5.24
CA ALA A 155 -2.33 -2.22 -5.47
C ALA A 155 -2.71 -1.17 -6.52
N HIS A 156 -2.06 -1.16 -7.68
CA HIS A 156 -2.39 -0.34 -8.87
C HIS A 156 -2.18 1.18 -8.74
N THR A 157 -2.52 1.80 -7.61
CA THR A 157 -2.66 3.27 -7.51
C THR A 157 -1.39 4.01 -7.09
N HIS A 158 -0.31 3.29 -6.78
CA HIS A 158 0.96 3.88 -6.32
C HIS A 158 0.78 4.83 -5.11
N VAL A 159 -0.19 4.49 -4.25
CA VAL A 159 -0.44 5.07 -2.93
C VAL A 159 -0.75 3.93 -1.96
N GLN A 160 -0.70 4.18 -0.66
CA GLN A 160 -1.03 3.23 0.38
C GLN A 160 -2.22 3.71 1.22
N SER A 161 -3.23 2.85 1.38
CA SER A 161 -4.44 3.22 2.11
C SER A 161 -5.12 2.02 2.76
N HIS A 162 -5.55 2.21 4.00
CA HIS A 162 -6.55 1.37 4.66
C HIS A 162 -7.93 1.98 4.46
N SER A 163 -8.85 1.21 3.87
CA SER A 163 -10.24 1.61 3.67
C SER A 163 -11.17 0.66 4.42
N PHE A 164 -12.14 1.23 5.14
CA PHE A 164 -13.13 0.49 5.90
C PHE A 164 -14.51 0.74 5.28
N LEU A 165 -14.86 -0.12 4.33
CA LEU A 165 -16.04 0.01 3.48
C LEU A 165 -17.30 -0.31 4.29
N GLY A 166 -18.19 0.67 4.41
CA GLY A 166 -19.47 0.56 5.10
C GLY A 166 -20.66 0.83 4.15
N GLU A 167 -21.80 1.18 4.74
CA GLU A 167 -23.05 1.40 4.01
C GLU A 167 -22.92 2.45 2.90
N LYS A 168 -22.14 3.52 3.14
CA LYS A 168 -21.88 4.59 2.16
C LYS A 168 -21.13 4.09 0.92
N GLU A 169 -20.33 3.05 1.05
CA GLU A 169 -19.55 2.45 -0.02
C GLU A 169 -20.29 1.27 -0.70
N GLY A 170 -21.51 0.95 -0.25
CA GLY A 170 -22.33 -0.14 -0.77
C GLY A 170 -22.19 -1.47 0.02
N TRP A 171 -21.45 -1.48 1.12
CA TRP A 171 -21.27 -2.65 1.98
C TRP A 171 -22.42 -2.79 3.00
N ARG A 172 -23.08 -3.97 3.08
CA ARG A 172 -24.21 -4.21 4.00
C ARG A 172 -23.89 -5.22 5.10
N GLY A 173 -22.61 -5.59 5.26
CA GLY A 173 -22.15 -6.47 6.32
C GLY A 173 -22.25 -5.81 7.70
N ARG A 174 -22.26 -6.62 8.76
CA ARG A 174 -22.46 -6.16 10.15
C ARG A 174 -21.38 -5.21 10.67
N ALA A 175 -20.18 -5.30 10.12
CA ALA A 175 -19.06 -4.42 10.42
C ALA A 175 -18.39 -4.00 9.09
N PRO A 176 -17.73 -2.84 9.03
CA PRO A 176 -17.06 -2.40 7.81
C PRO A 176 -16.04 -3.42 7.30
N HIS A 177 -16.04 -3.67 5.99
CA HIS A 177 -15.04 -4.51 5.34
C HIS A 177 -13.72 -3.77 5.25
N HIS A 178 -12.63 -4.41 5.68
CA HIS A 178 -11.30 -3.83 5.54
C HIS A 178 -10.71 -4.18 4.17
N HIS A 179 -10.43 -3.14 3.39
CA HIS A 179 -9.70 -3.20 2.13
C HIS A 179 -8.38 -2.46 2.27
N LEU A 180 -7.26 -3.13 2.01
CA LEU A 180 -5.94 -2.54 2.00
C LEU A 180 -5.49 -2.35 0.55
N ASN A 181 -5.31 -1.10 0.15
CA ASN A 181 -4.57 -0.75 -1.04
C ASN A 181 -3.10 -0.57 -0.67
N HIS A 182 -2.29 -1.48 -1.17
CA HIS A 182 -0.95 -1.72 -0.70
C HIS A 182 0.09 -0.89 -1.46
N ALA A 183 1.21 -0.59 -0.77
CA ALA A 183 2.34 0.09 -1.36
C ALA A 183 2.97 -0.74 -2.49
N THR A 184 3.50 -0.10 -3.52
CA THR A 184 4.15 -0.78 -4.63
C THR A 184 5.65 -0.95 -4.39
N VAL A 185 6.21 -2.09 -4.81
CA VAL A 185 7.66 -2.35 -4.69
C VAL A 185 8.47 -1.39 -5.56
N CYS A 186 7.93 -1.04 -6.73
CA CYS A 186 8.52 -0.06 -7.63
C CYS A 186 8.30 1.40 -7.17
N GLY A 187 7.50 1.64 -6.12
CA GLY A 187 7.13 3.00 -5.73
C GLY A 187 6.50 3.73 -6.90
N SER A 188 6.86 4.98 -7.15
CA SER A 188 6.51 5.68 -8.40
C SER A 188 7.33 5.16 -9.59
N TRP A 189 7.10 3.93 -10.05
CA TRP A 189 7.73 3.32 -11.25
C TRP A 189 9.26 3.41 -11.34
N TRP A 190 9.96 3.26 -10.20
CA TRP A 190 11.40 3.46 -10.11
C TRP A 190 11.86 4.85 -10.59
N GLU A 191 11.03 5.87 -10.41
CA GLU A 191 11.37 7.27 -10.68
C GLU A 191 11.97 7.94 -9.43
N GLY A 192 12.40 9.18 -9.61
CA GLY A 192 13.07 9.98 -8.59
C GLY A 192 14.59 9.97 -8.71
N ALA A 193 15.23 10.64 -7.77
CA ALA A 193 16.68 10.73 -7.72
C ALA A 193 17.32 9.40 -7.29
N PRO A 194 18.39 8.96 -7.98
CA PRO A 194 19.13 7.77 -7.59
C PRO A 194 19.89 8.00 -6.29
N ASP A 195 19.95 6.96 -5.47
CA ASP A 195 20.87 6.88 -4.33
C ASP A 195 22.31 6.56 -4.78
N GLU A 196 23.23 6.35 -3.84
CA GLU A 196 24.63 6.03 -4.12
C GLU A 196 24.85 4.70 -4.86
N ARG A 197 23.83 3.84 -4.92
CA ARG A 197 23.84 2.56 -5.65
C ARG A 197 23.24 2.71 -7.05
N GLY A 198 22.76 3.91 -7.40
CA GLY A 198 22.05 4.17 -8.65
C GLY A 198 20.57 3.77 -8.62
N ILE A 199 20.02 3.44 -7.45
CA ILE A 199 18.62 3.01 -7.29
C ILE A 199 17.77 4.25 -7.00
N PRO A 200 16.75 4.57 -7.82
CA PRO A 200 15.85 5.69 -7.59
C PRO A 200 15.13 5.56 -6.24
N HIS A 201 14.98 6.67 -5.53
CA HIS A 201 14.33 6.66 -4.21
C HIS A 201 12.84 6.28 -4.28
N ALA A 202 12.21 6.37 -5.46
CA ALA A 202 10.90 5.80 -5.77
C ALA A 202 9.79 6.14 -4.76
N THR A 203 9.80 7.35 -4.21
CA THR A 203 8.76 7.76 -3.24
C THR A 203 7.41 7.80 -3.96
N MET A 204 6.39 7.17 -3.37
CA MET A 204 5.02 7.17 -3.88
C MET A 204 4.38 8.56 -3.75
N SER A 205 3.34 8.83 -4.52
CA SER A 205 2.75 10.17 -4.60
C SER A 205 2.08 10.66 -3.31
N ASP A 206 1.81 9.76 -2.37
CA ASP A 206 1.33 10.05 -1.02
C ASP A 206 2.46 10.31 0.01
N GLY A 207 3.71 10.31 -0.44
CA GLY A 207 4.89 10.53 0.41
C GLY A 207 5.43 9.28 1.11
N VAL A 208 4.79 8.12 0.94
CA VAL A 208 5.27 6.85 1.50
C VAL A 208 6.42 6.30 0.64
N PRO A 209 7.50 5.76 1.21
CA PRO A 209 8.54 5.09 0.43
C PRO A 209 7.99 3.83 -0.26
N ASN A 210 8.64 3.39 -1.35
CA ASN A 210 8.35 2.08 -1.92
C ASN A 210 8.63 0.96 -0.91
N GLY A 211 7.98 -0.19 -1.06
CA GLY A 211 8.15 -1.28 -0.11
C GLY A 211 7.24 -2.46 -0.32
N TYR A 212 7.17 -3.32 0.71
CA TYR A 212 6.26 -4.46 0.77
C TYR A 212 5.68 -4.58 2.18
N SER A 213 4.69 -5.45 2.37
CA SER A 213 4.18 -5.76 3.72
C SER A 213 4.37 -7.22 4.06
N ILE A 214 4.50 -7.47 5.36
CA ILE A 214 4.42 -8.80 5.95
C ILE A 214 3.02 -8.94 6.51
N LEU A 215 2.30 -9.96 6.04
CA LEU A 215 0.97 -10.31 6.55
C LEU A 215 1.10 -11.52 7.45
N GLU A 216 0.67 -11.37 8.70
CA GLU A 216 0.62 -12.44 9.69
C GLU A 216 -0.82 -12.79 9.97
N PHE A 217 -1.13 -14.08 10.02
CA PHE A 217 -2.48 -14.60 10.26
C PHE A 217 -2.49 -15.48 11.52
N ASP A 218 -3.44 -15.21 12.42
CA ASP A 218 -3.75 -16.05 13.59
C ASP A 218 -5.23 -16.42 13.57
N GLY A 219 -5.53 -17.58 12.98
CA GLY A 219 -6.89 -18.03 12.74
C GLY A 219 -7.65 -17.07 11.81
N THR A 220 -8.54 -16.27 12.39
CA THR A 220 -9.36 -15.28 11.66
C THR A 220 -8.86 -13.84 11.83
N LYS A 221 -7.84 -13.64 12.67
CA LYS A 221 -7.18 -12.34 12.87
C LYS A 221 -6.00 -12.23 11.93
N TYR A 222 -5.68 -10.99 11.57
CA TYR A 222 -4.50 -10.69 10.78
C TYR A 222 -3.83 -9.40 11.26
N LYS A 223 -2.57 -9.24 10.90
CA LYS A 223 -1.74 -8.07 11.14
C LYS A 223 -0.98 -7.74 9.86
N VAL A 224 -0.85 -6.45 9.57
CA VAL A 224 -0.08 -5.93 8.44
C VAL A 224 1.10 -5.13 8.97
N SER A 225 2.31 -5.49 8.58
CA SER A 225 3.53 -4.75 8.94
C SER A 225 4.24 -4.29 7.67
N PHE A 226 4.26 -2.98 7.43
CA PHE A 226 4.93 -2.41 6.27
C PHE A 226 6.45 -2.43 6.42
N ARG A 227 7.15 -2.69 5.32
CA ARG A 227 8.61 -2.75 5.21
C ARG A 227 9.05 -1.79 4.12
N PRO A 228 9.50 -0.58 4.50
CA PRO A 228 10.04 0.36 3.52
C PRO A 228 11.31 -0.21 2.89
N ALA A 229 11.42 -0.12 1.57
CA ALA A 229 12.57 -0.65 0.84
C ALA A 229 13.83 0.17 1.18
N SER A 230 14.95 -0.52 1.39
CA SER A 230 16.25 0.09 1.69
C SER A 230 16.29 1.01 2.92
N ARG A 231 15.34 0.87 3.84
CA ARG A 231 15.25 1.64 5.09
C ARG A 231 15.12 0.69 6.29
N PRO A 232 15.42 1.14 7.53
CA PRO A 232 15.15 0.38 8.73
C PRO A 232 13.66 -0.02 8.83
N ALA A 233 13.40 -1.20 9.37
CA ALA A 233 12.05 -1.72 9.53
C ALA A 233 11.18 -0.87 10.47
N GLU A 234 11.82 -0.14 11.37
CA GLU A 234 11.22 0.73 12.38
C GLU A 234 10.90 2.14 11.85
N GLU A 235 11.41 2.51 10.67
CA GLU A 235 11.14 3.80 10.03
C GLU A 235 9.74 3.76 9.38
N GLN A 236 8.72 4.04 10.20
CA GLN A 236 7.30 3.94 9.82
C GLN A 236 6.62 5.30 9.70
N MET A 237 7.37 6.40 9.74
CA MET A 237 6.80 7.74 9.58
C MET A 237 7.81 8.77 9.09
N GLY A 238 7.32 9.82 8.43
CA GLY A 238 8.05 11.06 8.19
C GLY A 238 7.54 12.16 9.12
N ILE A 239 8.43 12.84 9.84
CA ILE A 239 8.10 13.97 10.72
C ILE A 239 8.54 15.26 10.05
N TRP A 240 7.60 16.06 9.54
CA TRP A 240 7.85 17.36 8.94
C TRP A 240 7.77 18.49 9.96
N LEU A 241 8.84 19.30 10.01
CA LEU A 241 8.93 20.55 10.77
C LEU A 241 10.04 21.43 10.15
N PRO A 242 9.92 22.78 10.19
CA PRO A 242 11.07 23.66 10.00
C PRO A 242 12.32 23.23 10.78
N GLU A 243 13.51 23.34 10.18
CA GLU A 243 14.78 23.02 10.86
C GLU A 243 15.07 23.96 12.03
N SER A 244 14.64 25.22 11.91
CA SER A 244 14.73 26.21 12.97
C SER A 244 13.55 27.19 12.96
N PHE A 245 13.27 27.77 14.12
CA PHE A 245 12.19 28.75 14.32
C PHE A 245 12.54 29.67 15.50
N SER A 246 11.90 30.83 15.59
CA SER A 246 12.18 31.85 16.60
C SER A 246 11.59 31.46 17.97
N ALA A 247 12.25 31.84 19.06
CA ALA A 247 11.67 31.70 20.39
C ALA A 247 10.28 32.35 20.48
N GLY A 248 9.30 31.61 20.98
CA GLY A 248 7.89 32.03 21.08
C GLY A 248 7.00 31.55 19.92
N GLU A 249 7.58 31.11 18.80
CA GLU A 249 6.81 30.48 17.72
C GLU A 249 6.37 29.05 18.11
N THR A 250 5.25 28.60 17.54
CA THR A 250 4.67 27.27 17.75
C THR A 250 4.41 26.61 16.39
N PRO A 251 5.48 26.29 15.64
CA PRO A 251 5.33 25.79 14.27
C PRO A 251 4.52 24.49 14.24
N GLU A 252 3.79 24.29 13.15
CA GLU A 252 3.04 23.07 12.90
C GLU A 252 3.98 21.91 12.58
N VAL A 253 3.79 20.79 13.27
CA VAL A 253 4.35 19.48 12.97
C VAL A 253 3.34 18.74 12.12
N VAL A 254 3.78 18.18 11.00
CA VAL A 254 2.99 17.24 10.20
C VAL A 254 3.70 15.89 10.22
N VAL A 255 2.98 14.83 10.53
CA VAL A 255 3.49 13.46 10.58
C VAL A 255 2.77 12.65 9.52
N ASN A 256 3.51 12.08 8.58
CA ASN A 256 3.03 11.07 7.66
C ASN A 256 3.35 9.70 8.26
N VAL A 257 2.35 8.93 8.69
CA VAL A 257 2.57 7.56 9.20
C VAL A 257 2.34 6.58 8.07
N PHE A 258 3.40 5.91 7.63
CA PHE A 258 3.33 4.91 6.57
C PHE A 258 2.39 3.78 7.01
N ALA A 259 1.54 3.30 6.10
CA ALA A 259 0.47 2.34 6.43
C ALA A 259 -0.50 2.80 7.54
N GLY A 260 -0.56 4.11 7.85
CA GLY A 260 -1.48 4.65 8.84
C GLY A 260 -2.94 4.59 8.39
N SER A 261 -3.86 4.63 9.35
CA SER A 261 -5.30 4.76 9.09
C SER A 261 -5.94 5.70 10.10
N GLU A 262 -7.21 6.07 9.90
CA GLU A 262 -7.97 6.86 10.86
C GLU A 262 -8.17 6.14 12.21
N ARG A 263 -7.88 4.84 12.27
CA ARG A 263 -7.86 4.04 13.50
C ARG A 263 -6.52 4.08 14.25
N SER A 264 -5.50 4.73 13.69
CA SER A 264 -4.21 4.93 14.33
C SER A 264 -4.26 6.08 15.35
N THR A 265 -3.50 5.93 16.43
CA THR A 265 -3.24 7.01 17.40
C THR A 265 -1.84 7.53 17.19
N VAL A 266 -1.69 8.84 16.99
CA VAL A 266 -0.39 9.52 16.89
C VAL A 266 -0.28 10.58 17.98
N GLU A 267 0.85 10.57 18.68
CA GLU A 267 1.16 11.48 19.77
C GLU A 267 2.56 12.05 19.58
N MET A 268 2.78 13.28 20.01
CA MET A 268 4.12 13.89 20.06
C MET A 268 4.46 14.39 21.45
N ARG A 269 5.75 14.46 21.77
CA ARG A 269 6.28 15.22 22.90
C ARG A 269 7.55 15.94 22.50
N VAL A 270 7.90 16.98 23.27
CA VAL A 270 9.12 17.77 23.06
C VAL A 270 9.89 17.86 24.36
N ALA A 271 11.21 17.75 24.29
CA ALA A 271 12.11 17.93 25.44
C ALA A 271 11.73 17.08 26.67
N GLY A 272 11.26 15.84 26.46
CA GLY A 272 10.85 14.93 27.53
C GLY A 272 9.55 15.34 28.24
N GLY A 273 8.78 16.28 27.68
CA GLY A 273 7.48 16.69 28.19
C GLY A 273 6.38 15.63 28.06
N SER A 274 5.14 16.05 28.30
CA SER A 274 3.96 15.18 28.18
C SER A 274 3.63 14.87 26.71
N TRP A 275 3.08 13.67 26.49
CA TRP A 275 2.54 13.28 25.19
C TRP A 275 1.25 14.03 24.88
N THR A 276 1.17 14.60 23.68
CA THR A 276 0.01 15.32 23.15
C THR A 276 -0.46 14.63 21.88
N ARG A 277 -1.75 14.31 21.81
CA ARG A 277 -2.36 13.66 20.65
C ARG A 277 -2.39 14.62 19.45
N LEU A 278 -2.00 14.11 18.28
CA LEU A 278 -2.11 14.83 17.01
C LEU A 278 -3.47 14.58 16.34
N ALA A 279 -3.95 15.54 15.56
CA ALA A 279 -5.19 15.43 14.81
C ALA A 279 -4.93 14.78 13.44
N ASN A 280 -5.63 13.69 13.12
CA ASN A 280 -5.62 13.10 11.78
C ASN A 280 -6.29 14.06 10.78
N PHE A 281 -5.75 14.16 9.57
CA PHE A 281 -6.34 14.96 8.50
C PHE A 281 -6.01 14.37 7.12
N GLU A 282 -6.81 14.76 6.12
CA GLU A 282 -6.59 14.44 4.72
C GLU A 282 -5.81 15.60 4.04
N GLY A 283 -4.73 15.28 3.32
CA GLY A 283 -3.88 16.29 2.68
C GLY A 283 -2.75 15.69 1.86
N GLN A 284 -1.82 16.53 1.39
CA GLN A 284 -0.63 16.11 0.65
C GLN A 284 0.60 16.11 1.57
N ASP A 285 1.48 15.13 1.39
CA ASP A 285 2.69 15.02 2.21
C ASP A 285 3.67 16.18 1.95
N PRO A 286 4.09 16.91 3.01
CA PRO A 286 4.95 18.07 2.84
C PRO A 286 6.38 17.74 2.40
N PHE A 287 6.90 16.53 2.67
CA PHE A 287 8.20 16.11 2.11
C PHE A 287 8.09 15.91 0.60
N PHE A 288 7.02 15.26 0.14
CA PHE A 288 6.77 15.06 -1.29
C PHE A 288 6.58 16.41 -2.01
N LEU A 289 5.82 17.33 -1.41
CA LEU A 289 5.68 18.70 -1.95
C LEU A 289 7.04 19.42 -2.05
N ALA A 290 7.91 19.26 -1.05
CA ALA A 290 9.26 19.83 -1.09
C ALA A 290 10.12 19.19 -2.19
N LEU A 291 10.01 17.87 -2.42
CA LEU A 291 10.67 17.17 -3.52
C LEU A 291 10.20 17.72 -4.88
N LYS A 292 8.89 17.86 -5.08
CA LYS A 292 8.33 18.43 -6.32
C LYS A 292 8.81 19.85 -6.59
N LYS A 293 8.83 20.68 -5.55
CA LYS A 293 9.40 22.03 -5.66
C LYS A 293 10.88 22.02 -6.04
N ALA A 294 11.65 21.05 -5.55
CA ALA A 294 13.06 20.90 -5.91
C ALA A 294 13.26 20.52 -7.39
N GLU A 295 12.38 19.68 -7.97
CA GLU A 295 12.40 19.31 -9.39
C GLU A 295 12.12 20.47 -10.37
N GLU A 296 11.53 21.55 -9.87
CA GLU A 296 11.28 22.80 -10.61
C GLU A 296 12.39 23.85 -10.40
N GLY A 297 13.28 23.60 -9.45
CA GLY A 297 14.34 24.53 -9.09
C GLY A 297 15.43 24.68 -10.16
N PRO A 298 16.34 25.66 -10.01
CA PRO A 298 17.42 25.90 -10.97
C PRO A 298 18.46 24.76 -11.03
N LYS A 299 18.43 23.84 -10.05
CA LYS A 299 19.28 22.65 -9.96
C LYS A 299 18.41 21.47 -9.52
N PRO A 300 17.58 20.93 -10.43
CA PRO A 300 16.70 19.82 -10.07
C PRO A 300 17.53 18.59 -9.70
N PRO A 301 17.02 17.70 -8.83
CA PRO A 301 17.63 16.41 -8.59
C PRO A 301 17.81 15.65 -9.92
N ALA A 302 18.87 14.84 -10.01
CA ALA A 302 19.05 13.93 -11.14
C ALA A 302 17.94 12.86 -11.16
N GLY A 303 17.79 12.14 -12.27
CA GLY A 303 16.80 11.05 -12.41
C GLY A 303 15.52 11.44 -13.15
N ILE A 304 14.55 10.54 -13.14
CA ILE A 304 13.22 10.77 -13.73
C ILE A 304 12.37 11.52 -12.71
N LYS A 305 11.58 12.50 -13.16
CA LYS A 305 10.72 13.27 -12.26
C LYS A 305 9.61 12.41 -11.69
N LEU A 306 9.32 12.59 -10.41
CA LEU A 306 8.21 11.95 -9.72
C LEU A 306 6.84 12.39 -10.29
N PRO A 307 5.78 11.59 -10.06
CA PRO A 307 4.41 11.98 -10.37
C PRO A 307 3.94 13.17 -9.54
N ASN A 308 2.74 13.65 -9.83
CA ASN A 308 2.11 14.69 -9.02
C ASN A 308 1.73 14.16 -7.63
N PRO A 309 1.74 15.02 -6.59
CA PRO A 309 1.38 14.63 -5.23
C PRO A 309 -0.09 14.19 -5.14
N SER A 310 -0.33 13.06 -4.49
CA SER A 310 -1.68 12.56 -4.18
C SER A 310 -2.11 13.02 -2.79
N THR A 311 -3.42 13.19 -2.64
CA THR A 311 -4.04 13.38 -1.33
C THR A 311 -4.11 12.05 -0.59
N THR A 312 -3.77 12.06 0.70
CA THR A 312 -3.76 10.88 1.57
C THR A 312 -4.41 11.16 2.93
N ARG A 313 -4.87 10.10 3.59
CA ARG A 313 -5.55 10.11 4.90
C ARG A 313 -4.65 9.68 6.06
N HIS A 314 -3.40 9.33 5.79
CA HIS A 314 -2.44 8.92 6.81
C HIS A 314 -1.51 10.07 7.24
N LEU A 315 -2.08 11.27 7.40
CA LEU A 315 -1.39 12.44 7.95
C LEU A 315 -1.96 12.86 9.30
N TRP A 316 -1.08 13.36 10.17
CA TRP A 316 -1.42 13.91 11.47
C TRP A 316 -0.74 15.26 11.67
N ARG A 317 -1.41 16.17 12.38
CA ARG A 317 -0.86 17.50 12.66
C ARG A 317 -1.08 17.97 14.09
N GLY A 318 -0.21 18.87 14.52
CA GLY A 318 -0.32 19.62 15.77
C GLY A 318 0.78 20.66 15.87
N ASN A 319 0.72 21.56 16.85
CA ASN A 319 1.72 22.61 17.02
C ASN A 319 2.69 22.27 18.16
N LEU A 320 3.96 22.63 18.00
CA LEU A 320 4.90 22.59 19.12
C LEU A 320 4.39 23.45 20.29
N PRO A 321 4.68 23.06 21.54
CA PRO A 321 4.25 23.84 22.70
C PRO A 321 4.93 25.20 22.74
N ALA A 322 4.20 26.20 23.25
CA ALA A 322 4.78 27.52 23.53
C ALA A 322 5.85 27.44 24.65
N GLY A 323 6.77 28.40 24.66
CA GLY A 323 7.74 28.55 25.75
C GLY A 323 8.96 27.62 25.68
N LEU A 324 9.22 27.01 24.52
CA LEU A 324 10.50 26.33 24.29
C LEU A 324 11.65 27.34 24.39
N LYS A 325 12.66 27.02 25.21
CA LYS A 325 13.85 27.86 25.37
C LYS A 325 14.70 27.80 24.10
N ALA A 326 15.44 28.88 23.82
CA ALA A 326 16.47 28.86 22.78
C ALA A 326 17.43 27.68 22.97
N GLY A 327 17.78 27.01 21.88
CA GLY A 327 18.60 25.79 21.91
C GLY A 327 18.08 24.68 21.00
N VAL A 328 18.62 23.48 21.18
CA VAL A 328 18.28 22.29 20.39
C VAL A 328 17.33 21.40 21.17
N HIS A 329 16.25 20.97 20.54
CA HIS A 329 15.23 20.11 21.13
C HIS A 329 14.99 18.88 20.25
N ALA A 330 14.64 17.77 20.89
CA ALA A 330 14.09 16.60 20.22
C ALA A 330 12.56 16.65 20.27
N VAL A 331 11.93 16.53 19.11
CA VAL A 331 10.51 16.24 18.94
C VAL A 331 10.40 14.74 18.73
N GLU A 332 9.78 14.04 19.67
CA GLU A 332 9.54 12.61 19.58
C GLU A 332 8.09 12.38 19.20
N VAL A 333 7.85 11.46 18.26
CA VAL A 333 6.52 11.07 17.81
C VAL A 333 6.37 9.58 18.02
N ARG A 334 5.21 9.16 18.52
CA ARG A 334 4.84 7.76 18.64
C ARG A 334 3.50 7.53 17.95
N THR A 335 3.41 6.44 17.21
CA THR A 335 2.16 5.95 16.63
C THR A 335 1.80 4.59 17.21
N THR A 336 0.51 4.31 17.36
CA THR A 336 -0.03 2.96 17.58
C THR A 336 -1.12 2.71 16.55
N ASP A 337 -0.95 1.66 15.74
CA ASP A 337 -1.88 1.34 14.65
C ASP A 337 -3.10 0.51 15.11
N MET A 338 -3.98 0.18 14.15
CA MET A 338 -5.18 -0.62 14.40
C MET A 338 -4.90 -2.07 14.85
N PHE A 339 -3.67 -2.55 14.71
CA PHE A 339 -3.22 -3.88 15.11
C PHE A 339 -2.50 -3.86 16.47
N GLY A 340 -2.35 -2.69 17.08
CA GLY A 340 -1.64 -2.50 18.35
C GLY A 340 -0.11 -2.45 18.19
N GLN A 341 0.41 -2.31 16.98
CA GLN A 341 1.85 -2.12 16.76
C GLN A 341 2.22 -0.68 17.08
N THR A 342 3.33 -0.48 17.77
CA THR A 342 3.82 0.84 18.17
C THR A 342 5.17 1.13 17.53
N TYR A 343 5.28 2.31 16.92
CA TYR A 343 6.54 2.82 16.38
C TYR A 343 6.84 4.21 16.95
N THR A 344 8.12 4.53 17.11
CA THR A 344 8.58 5.83 17.61
C THR A 344 9.68 6.34 16.71
N ASP A 345 9.62 7.63 16.39
CA ASP A 345 10.67 8.33 15.66
C ASP A 345 10.89 9.73 16.27
N ARG A 346 11.96 10.41 15.88
CA ARG A 346 12.30 11.74 16.40
C ARG A 346 12.91 12.64 15.34
N ARG A 347 12.64 13.93 15.47
CA ARG A 347 13.29 15.01 14.71
C ARG A 347 13.96 16.01 15.64
N ILE A 348 15.16 16.45 15.26
CA ILE A 348 15.91 17.49 15.97
C ILE A 348 15.58 18.85 15.38
N VAL A 349 15.38 19.84 16.24
CA VAL A 349 14.88 21.16 15.87
C VAL A 349 15.63 22.23 16.67
N ARG A 350 15.87 23.40 16.07
CA ARG A 350 16.56 24.51 16.75
C ARG A 350 15.61 25.69 17.00
N VAL A 351 15.49 26.08 18.27
CA VAL A 351 14.86 27.34 18.66
C VAL A 351 15.96 28.41 18.68
N ALA A 352 15.80 29.44 17.84
CA ALA A 352 16.74 30.55 17.70
C ALA A 352 16.69 31.52 18.88
#